data_AF-A0A3D3W1I3-F1
#
_entry.id   AF-A0A3D3W1I3-F1
#
_cell.length_a   1.000
_cell.length_b   1.000
_cell.length_c   1.000
_cell.angle_alpha   90.00
_cell.angle_beta   90.00
_cell.angle_gamma   90.00
#
_symmetry.space_group_name_H-M   'P 1'
#
loop_
_entity.id
_entity.type
_entity.pdbx_description
1 polymer ?
#
loop_
_entity_poly.entity_id
_entity_poly.type
_entity_poly.pdbx_seq_one_letter_code
_entity_poly.pdbx_strand_id
1 'polypeptide(L)'
;RFRKPEFLQVLKARRVVLLAVDEAHCISEWGHDFRPDYSRLGEIRQLLGNPVTIALTATATPEVQQDIVKQLQLPARDVQTFHEGIERPGLELCVQEVWGSDEKQEAMQGVIEKWLNGPAGCGIIYFTLIRTLEEFSERLQAEGIEHVCYHGDLDRGLRRSIQDDFMQGRVRLALATNAFGMGVDRDNIRFVVHADVPGSLESYYQEIGRAGRDGQPADCVLLYDQRDLNTQMEFIRWSNPDAEFCERAWLLLKHNPEQVRAFGIDWLRERLCDRNRHDRRIETVLSLLQRYGVLEDEHDLTDLELQGELPAELRNAEARGSKLLNDQKRLYALVQYIRSEDRRQFLREYFG
;
A
#
# COMPACT_ATOMS: atom_id res chain seq x y z
N ARG A 1 -10.63 -15.76 3.32
CA ARG A 1 -11.49 -16.60 4.22
C ARG A 1 -12.93 -16.76 3.70
N PHE A 2 -13.55 -15.70 3.18
CA PHE A 2 -14.91 -15.73 2.60
C PHE A 2 -15.11 -16.62 1.36
N ARG A 3 -14.04 -17.25 0.85
CA ARG A 3 -14.09 -18.25 -0.21
C ARG A 3 -14.39 -19.65 0.30
N LYS A 4 -14.16 -19.93 1.58
CA LYS A 4 -14.38 -21.25 2.17
C LYS A 4 -15.87 -21.46 2.45
N PRO A 5 -16.55 -22.41 1.79
CA PRO A 5 -17.98 -22.64 1.97
C PRO A 5 -18.37 -22.92 3.43
N GLU A 6 -17.51 -23.61 4.18
CA GLU A 6 -17.71 -23.96 5.59
C GLU A 6 -17.80 -22.70 6.46
N PHE A 7 -16.98 -21.69 6.16
CA PHE A 7 -16.99 -20.41 6.88
C PHE A 7 -18.29 -19.65 6.62
N LEU A 8 -18.78 -19.64 5.38
CA LEU A 8 -20.04 -19.00 5.02
C LEU A 8 -21.25 -19.69 5.69
N GLN A 9 -21.23 -21.02 5.79
CA GLN A 9 -22.29 -21.77 6.49
C GLN A 9 -22.34 -21.41 7.98
N VAL A 10 -21.18 -21.31 8.65
CA VAL A 10 -21.11 -20.89 10.04
C VAL A 10 -21.67 -19.48 10.22
N LEU A 11 -21.33 -18.55 9.32
CA LEU A 11 -21.83 -17.18 9.37
C LEU A 11 -23.36 -17.11 9.20
N LYS A 12 -23.93 -17.85 8.23
CA LYS A 12 -25.39 -17.91 8.01
C LYS A 12 -26.16 -18.41 9.22
N ALA A 13 -25.56 -19.30 10.02
CA ALA A 13 -26.17 -19.85 11.22
C ALA A 13 -26.14 -18.89 12.43
N ARG A 14 -25.52 -17.72 12.30
CA ARG A 14 -25.40 -16.73 13.39
C ARG A 14 -26.24 -15.50 13.09
N ARG A 15 -26.84 -14.95 14.14
CA ARG A 15 -27.47 -13.62 14.06
C ARG A 15 -26.39 -12.56 14.21
N VAL A 16 -26.03 -11.92 13.10
CA VAL A 16 -25.12 -10.76 13.10
C VAL A 16 -25.97 -9.50 13.27
N VAL A 17 -25.65 -8.68 14.28
CA VAL A 17 -26.36 -7.42 14.57
C VAL A 17 -25.60 -6.19 14.06
N LEU A 18 -24.29 -6.32 13.88
CA LEU A 18 -23.39 -5.28 13.41
C LEU A 18 -22.32 -5.90 12.51
N LEU A 19 -22.08 -5.29 11.35
CA LEU A 19 -20.94 -5.55 10.47
C LEU A 19 -20.02 -4.32 10.49
N ALA A 20 -18.84 -4.46 11.09
CA ALA A 20 -17.82 -3.42 11.04
C ALA A 20 -16.80 -3.76 9.94
N VAL A 21 -16.60 -2.82 9.02
CA VAL A 21 -15.60 -2.90 7.95
C VAL A 21 -14.55 -1.84 8.23
N ASP A 22 -13.40 -2.29 8.70
CA ASP A 22 -12.23 -1.44 8.91
C ASP A 22 -11.37 -1.38 7.62
N GLU A 23 -10.65 -0.28 7.44
CA GLU A 23 -9.93 0.05 6.20
C GLU A 23 -10.84 -0.06 4.95
N ALA A 24 -12.04 0.52 5.04
CA ALA A 24 -13.08 0.38 4.02
C ALA A 24 -12.65 0.90 2.64
N HIS A 25 -11.65 1.78 2.55
CA HIS A 25 -11.07 2.21 1.27
C HIS A 25 -10.53 1.03 0.43
N CYS A 26 -10.15 -0.09 1.06
CA CYS A 26 -9.75 -1.32 0.38
C CYS A 26 -10.86 -1.93 -0.49
N ILE A 27 -12.14 -1.60 -0.27
CA ILE A 27 -13.24 -2.05 -1.13
C ILE A 27 -13.16 -1.44 -2.52
N SER A 28 -12.67 -0.21 -2.61
CA SER A 28 -12.70 0.56 -3.83
C SER A 28 -11.49 0.25 -4.69
N GLU A 29 -11.71 -0.05 -5.98
CA GLU A 29 -10.61 -0.07 -6.97
C GLU A 29 -9.97 1.33 -7.12
N TRP A 30 -10.72 2.36 -6.74
CA TRP A 30 -10.32 3.75 -6.64
C TRP A 30 -9.67 4.10 -5.29
N GLY A 31 -9.53 3.13 -4.37
CA GLY A 31 -8.69 3.23 -3.18
C GLY A 31 -7.23 2.88 -3.46
N HIS A 32 -6.32 3.35 -2.61
CA HIS A 32 -4.86 3.15 -2.75
C HIS A 32 -4.38 1.73 -2.38
N ASP A 33 -5.20 0.93 -1.68
CA ASP A 33 -4.88 -0.45 -1.29
C ASP A 33 -6.05 -1.42 -1.61
N PHE A 34 -6.43 -1.52 -2.89
CA PHE A 34 -7.58 -2.32 -3.30
C PHE A 34 -7.47 -3.83 -2.96
N ARG A 35 -8.42 -4.25 -2.13
CA ARG A 35 -8.84 -5.58 -1.66
C ARG A 35 -9.95 -6.27 -2.49
N PRO A 36 -9.84 -7.40 -3.22
CA PRO A 36 -11.05 -7.91 -3.91
C PRO A 36 -11.88 -8.81 -3.01
N ASP A 37 -11.27 -9.43 -1.99
CA ASP A 37 -11.99 -10.07 -0.91
C ASP A 37 -12.90 -9.03 -0.22
N TYR A 38 -12.52 -7.74 -0.29
CA TYR A 38 -13.30 -6.60 0.19
C TYR A 38 -14.43 -6.21 -0.80
N SER A 39 -14.27 -6.34 -2.12
CA SER A 39 -15.37 -6.09 -3.08
C SER A 39 -16.56 -7.05 -2.90
N ARG A 40 -16.32 -8.25 -2.35
CA ARG A 40 -17.36 -9.22 -2.02
C ARG A 40 -18.15 -8.90 -0.74
N LEU A 41 -17.75 -7.88 0.03
CA LEU A 41 -18.40 -7.55 1.30
C LEU A 41 -19.87 -7.17 1.13
N GLY A 42 -20.26 -6.59 0.00
CA GLY A 42 -21.67 -6.35 -0.33
C GLY A 42 -22.50 -7.65 -0.37
N GLU A 43 -22.02 -8.67 -1.08
CA GLU A 43 -22.65 -10.00 -1.15
C GLU A 43 -22.73 -10.65 0.23
N ILE A 44 -21.65 -10.55 1.01
CA ILE A 44 -21.58 -11.11 2.37
C ILE A 44 -22.57 -10.41 3.28
N ARG A 45 -22.68 -9.08 3.21
CA ARG A 45 -23.67 -8.31 3.97
C ARG A 45 -25.09 -8.77 3.67
N GLN A 46 -25.43 -8.98 2.40
CA GLN A 46 -26.73 -9.54 2.02
C GLN A 46 -26.96 -10.93 2.60
N LEU A 47 -25.95 -11.80 2.52
CA LEU A 47 -25.96 -13.15 3.05
C LEU A 47 -26.16 -13.19 4.58
N LEU A 48 -25.67 -12.17 5.28
CA LEU A 48 -25.87 -11.97 6.73
C LEU A 48 -27.24 -11.36 7.08
N GLY A 49 -28.11 -11.11 6.11
CA GLY A 49 -29.42 -10.50 6.33
C GLY A 49 -29.40 -8.97 6.46
N ASN A 50 -28.40 -8.30 5.88
CA ASN A 50 -28.23 -6.84 5.90
C ASN A 50 -28.19 -6.25 7.32
N PRO A 51 -27.23 -6.65 8.18
CA PRO A 51 -27.07 -6.05 9.50
C PRO A 51 -26.72 -4.56 9.42
N VAL A 52 -26.86 -3.86 10.55
CA VAL A 52 -26.31 -2.51 10.71
C VAL A 52 -24.84 -2.56 10.32
N THR A 53 -24.39 -1.65 9.47
CA THR A 53 -23.02 -1.69 8.93
C THR A 53 -22.33 -0.37 9.20
N ILE A 54 -21.11 -0.45 9.75
CA ILE A 54 -20.20 0.68 9.90
C ILE A 54 -18.97 0.44 9.03
N ALA A 55 -18.60 1.44 8.24
CA ALA A 55 -17.42 1.42 7.39
C ALA A 55 -16.47 2.52 7.88
N LEU A 56 -15.23 2.15 8.21
CA LEU A 56 -14.24 3.01 8.83
C LEU A 56 -13.04 3.11 7.89
N THR A 57 -12.51 4.31 7.70
CA THR A 57 -11.29 4.54 6.93
C THR A 57 -10.64 5.85 7.38
N ALA A 58 -9.32 5.88 7.41
CA ALA A 58 -8.56 7.09 7.72
C ALA A 58 -8.41 8.01 6.49
N THR A 59 -8.30 7.42 5.30
CA THR A 59 -8.10 8.14 4.03
C THR A 59 -9.12 7.65 3.02
N ALA A 60 -9.97 8.55 2.54
CA ALA A 60 -10.88 8.29 1.42
C ALA A 60 -11.31 9.59 0.78
N THR A 61 -11.00 9.76 -0.51
CA THR A 61 -11.51 10.85 -1.33
C THR A 61 -13.04 10.73 -1.48
N PRO A 62 -13.74 11.81 -1.89
CA PRO A 62 -15.20 11.76 -2.07
C PRO A 62 -15.66 10.66 -3.04
N GLU A 63 -14.87 10.39 -4.09
CA GLU A 63 -15.14 9.29 -5.03
C GLU A 63 -15.04 7.92 -4.35
N VAL A 64 -14.00 7.70 -3.53
CA VAL A 64 -13.82 6.46 -2.76
C VAL A 64 -14.94 6.28 -1.74
N GLN A 65 -15.36 7.34 -1.05
CA GLN A 65 -16.48 7.28 -0.10
C GLN A 65 -17.78 6.81 -0.77
N GLN A 66 -18.08 7.34 -1.96
CA GLN A 66 -19.26 6.94 -2.74
C GLN A 66 -19.14 5.49 -3.21
N ASP A 67 -17.96 5.07 -3.64
CA ASP A 67 -17.73 3.69 -4.07
C ASP A 67 -17.83 2.70 -2.91
N ILE A 68 -17.35 3.03 -1.70
CA ILE A 68 -17.55 2.21 -0.49
C ILE A 68 -19.04 1.96 -0.25
N VAL A 69 -19.86 3.02 -0.28
CA VAL A 69 -21.32 2.93 -0.08
C VAL A 69 -21.96 2.03 -1.14
N LYS A 70 -21.56 2.20 -2.41
CA LYS A 70 -22.07 1.43 -3.54
C LYS A 70 -21.70 -0.06 -3.43
N GLN A 71 -20.43 -0.37 -3.16
CA GLN A 71 -19.89 -1.72 -3.11
C GLN A 71 -20.36 -2.50 -1.88
N LEU A 72 -20.52 -1.83 -0.73
CA LEU A 72 -21.20 -2.39 0.43
C LEU A 72 -22.72 -2.51 0.23
N GLN A 73 -23.25 -1.94 -0.85
CA GLN A 73 -24.67 -1.92 -1.21
C GLN A 73 -25.53 -1.34 -0.09
N LEU A 74 -25.01 -0.30 0.56
CA LEU A 74 -25.73 0.45 1.58
C LEU A 74 -26.79 1.32 0.90
N PRO A 75 -28.05 1.32 1.37
CA PRO A 75 -29.07 2.21 0.80
C PRO A 75 -28.67 3.67 1.08
N ALA A 76 -28.39 4.45 0.03
CA ALA A 76 -27.84 5.81 0.17
C ALA A 76 -28.66 6.72 1.11
N ARG A 77 -29.98 6.55 1.15
CA ARG A 77 -30.89 7.30 2.04
C ARG A 77 -30.70 7.02 3.53
N ASP A 78 -30.12 5.87 3.87
CA ASP A 78 -29.96 5.37 5.23
C ASP A 78 -28.50 5.53 5.72
N VAL A 79 -27.59 5.98 4.86
CA VAL A 79 -26.18 6.19 5.20
C VAL A 79 -26.01 7.56 5.85
N GLN A 80 -25.45 7.55 7.06
CA GLN A 80 -24.95 8.75 7.72
C GLN A 80 -23.42 8.77 7.59
N THR A 81 -22.90 9.84 6.99
CA THR A 81 -21.45 10.05 6.86
C THR A 81 -20.98 10.97 7.99
N PHE A 82 -19.96 10.51 8.72
CA PHE A 82 -19.29 11.30 9.75
C PHE A 82 -17.88 11.63 9.25
N HIS A 83 -17.57 12.92 9.11
CA HIS A 83 -16.26 13.40 8.71
C HIS A 83 -15.75 14.36 9.78
N GLU A 84 -14.73 13.95 10.54
CA GLU A 84 -14.07 14.80 11.56
C GLU A 84 -12.99 15.72 10.95
N GLY A 85 -12.79 15.65 9.63
CA GLY A 85 -11.80 16.41 8.89
C GLY A 85 -10.42 15.73 8.87
N ILE A 86 -9.55 16.26 8.01
CA ILE A 86 -8.18 15.78 7.80
C ILE A 86 -7.12 16.68 8.45
N GLU A 87 -7.54 17.60 9.32
CA GLU A 87 -6.63 18.60 9.85
C GLU A 87 -5.77 18.05 10.97
N ARG A 88 -4.46 18.15 10.79
CA ARG A 88 -3.46 17.82 11.81
C ARG A 88 -2.57 19.05 12.03
N PRO A 89 -3.02 20.05 12.82
CA PRO A 89 -2.32 21.33 12.95
C PRO A 89 -0.93 21.21 13.57
N GLY A 90 -0.69 20.16 14.37
CA GLY A 90 0.62 19.83 14.94
C GLY A 90 1.62 19.26 13.92
N LEU A 91 1.21 18.93 12.70
CA LEU A 91 2.12 18.46 11.67
C LEU A 91 2.66 19.63 10.84
N GLU A 92 3.98 19.72 10.78
CA GLU A 92 4.71 20.60 9.88
C GLU A 92 4.99 19.85 8.57
N LEU A 93 4.36 20.29 7.48
CA LEU A 93 4.45 19.64 6.17
C LEU A 93 5.54 20.34 5.34
N CYS A 94 6.69 19.68 5.17
CA CYS A 94 7.82 20.19 4.42
C CYS A 94 8.09 19.32 3.19
N VAL A 95 8.36 19.97 2.06
CA VAL A 95 8.90 19.32 0.86
C VAL A 95 10.24 19.97 0.57
N GLN A 96 11.28 19.15 0.48
CA GLN A 96 12.64 19.61 0.19
C GLN A 96 13.08 19.01 -1.14
N GLU A 97 13.37 19.87 -2.11
CA GLU A 97 13.99 19.44 -3.37
C GLU A 97 15.44 19.00 -3.09
N VAL A 98 15.82 17.83 -3.60
CA VAL A 98 17.14 17.24 -3.41
C VAL A 98 17.64 16.62 -4.72
N TRP A 99 18.95 16.61 -4.90
CA TRP A 99 19.62 16.11 -6.09
C TRP A 99 20.53 14.94 -5.75
N GLY A 100 19.93 13.77 -5.55
CA GLY A 100 20.64 12.49 -5.51
C GLY A 100 20.83 11.97 -4.10
N SER A 101 21.61 10.89 -3.99
CA SER A 101 21.80 10.16 -2.73
C SER A 101 22.43 11.02 -1.64
N ASP A 102 23.36 11.90 -2.01
CA ASP A 102 24.16 12.65 -1.04
C ASP A 102 23.33 13.74 -0.36
N GLU A 103 22.58 14.54 -1.14
CA GLU A 103 21.66 15.54 -0.58
C GLU A 103 20.49 14.91 0.18
N LYS A 104 19.96 13.76 -0.30
CA LYS A 104 18.95 13.00 0.44
C LYS A 104 19.46 12.60 1.82
N GLN A 105 20.68 12.09 1.87
CA GLN A 105 21.29 11.65 3.10
C GLN A 105 21.57 12.81 4.06
N GLU A 106 22.11 13.93 3.58
CA GLU A 106 22.34 15.12 4.41
C GLU A 106 21.02 15.61 5.01
N ALA A 107 19.94 15.66 4.22
CA ALA A 107 18.62 16.06 4.70
C ALA A 107 18.07 15.09 5.77
N MET A 108 18.19 13.77 5.55
CA MET A 108 17.78 12.76 6.53
C MET A 108 18.58 12.86 7.83
N GLN A 109 19.89 13.05 7.75
CA GLN A 109 20.77 13.24 8.91
C GLN A 109 20.39 14.49 9.69
N GLY A 110 20.13 15.61 9.02
CA GLY A 110 19.68 16.84 9.69
C GLY A 110 18.39 16.66 10.50
N VAL A 111 17.41 15.91 9.98
CA VAL A 111 16.17 15.59 10.71
C VAL A 111 16.43 14.64 11.88
N ILE A 112 17.28 13.62 11.68
CA ILE A 112 17.71 12.69 12.74
C ILE A 112 18.39 13.46 13.88
N GLU A 113 19.35 14.33 13.57
CA GLU A 113 20.08 15.13 14.56
C GLU A 113 19.14 16.08 15.31
N LYS A 114 18.21 16.74 14.61
CA LYS A 114 17.22 17.63 15.23
C LYS A 114 16.40 16.92 16.30
N TRP A 115 15.94 15.70 16.05
CA TRP A 115 14.96 15.03 16.92
C TRP A 115 15.54 13.94 17.82
N LEU A 116 16.56 13.21 17.39
CA LEU A 116 17.11 12.09 18.15
C LEU A 116 18.12 12.50 19.22
N ASN A 117 18.76 13.67 19.09
CA ASN A 117 19.67 14.20 20.11
C ASN A 117 18.96 14.60 21.41
N GLY A 118 17.64 14.82 21.38
CA GLY A 118 16.81 15.05 22.57
C GLY A 118 16.32 13.75 23.24
N PRO A 119 15.77 13.80 24.46
CA PRO A 119 15.35 12.60 25.21
C PRO A 119 14.04 11.94 24.71
N ALA A 120 13.29 12.59 23.82
CA ALA A 120 11.91 12.18 23.50
C ALA A 120 11.56 12.06 22.00
N GLY A 121 12.53 12.20 21.08
CA GLY A 121 12.27 12.09 19.65
C GLY A 121 12.22 10.64 19.16
N CYS A 122 11.17 10.27 18.44
CA CYS A 122 11.08 9.02 17.69
C CYS A 122 10.74 9.36 16.25
N GLY A 123 11.21 8.59 15.27
CA GLY A 123 10.87 8.86 13.89
C GLY A 123 10.90 7.64 12.98
N ILE A 124 10.33 7.84 11.80
CA ILE A 124 10.26 6.85 10.73
C ILE A 124 10.84 7.49 9.47
N ILE A 125 11.67 6.75 8.75
CA ILE A 125 12.15 7.12 7.42
C ILE A 125 11.65 6.07 6.42
N TYR A 126 10.83 6.50 5.46
CA TYR A 126 10.27 5.66 4.42
C TYR A 126 11.14 5.67 3.16
N PHE A 127 11.43 4.48 2.66
CA PHE A 127 12.15 4.22 1.42
C PHE A 127 11.24 3.49 0.44
N THR A 128 11.44 3.76 -0.85
CA THR A 128 10.75 3.01 -1.91
C THR A 128 11.39 1.64 -2.14
N LEU A 129 12.72 1.55 -2.02
CA LEU A 129 13.48 0.33 -2.32
C LEU A 129 14.17 -0.22 -1.06
N ILE A 130 14.15 -1.55 -0.91
CA ILE A 130 14.87 -2.24 0.18
C ILE A 130 16.37 -1.98 0.10
N ARG A 131 16.93 -1.99 -1.12
CA ARG A 131 18.35 -1.71 -1.34
C ARG A 131 18.78 -0.34 -0.79
N THR A 132 18.02 0.73 -1.07
CA THR A 132 18.38 2.08 -0.60
C THR A 132 18.20 2.23 0.90
N LEU A 133 17.21 1.52 1.48
CA LEU A 133 17.04 1.39 2.92
C LEU A 133 18.25 0.71 3.57
N GLU A 134 18.70 -0.43 3.02
CA GLU A 134 19.86 -1.19 3.52
C GLU A 134 21.16 -0.38 3.39
N GLU A 135 21.38 0.29 2.26
CA GLU A 135 22.52 1.20 2.05
C GLU A 135 22.54 2.32 3.10
N PHE A 136 21.38 2.91 3.43
CA PHE A 136 21.31 3.93 4.47
C PHE A 136 21.50 3.35 5.89
N SER A 137 20.95 2.16 6.15
CA SER A 137 21.14 1.40 7.39
C SER A 137 22.62 1.16 7.69
N GLU A 138 23.39 0.65 6.72
CA GLU A 138 24.83 0.39 6.88
C GLU A 138 25.60 1.65 7.31
N ARG A 139 25.20 2.82 6.80
CA ARG A 139 25.82 4.10 7.11
C ARG A 139 25.48 4.57 8.52
N LEU A 140 24.21 4.50 8.91
CA LEU A 140 23.78 4.80 10.28
C LEU A 140 24.47 3.86 11.29
N GLN A 141 24.67 2.59 10.94
CA GLN A 141 25.43 1.66 11.78
C GLN A 141 26.89 2.09 11.94
N ALA A 142 27.54 2.55 10.88
CA ALA A 142 28.90 3.09 10.93
C ALA A 142 29.01 4.35 11.81
N GLU A 143 27.93 5.14 11.88
CA GLU A 143 27.80 6.33 12.74
C GLU A 143 27.36 5.99 14.17
N GLY A 144 27.06 4.73 14.47
CA GLY A 144 26.62 4.27 15.79
C GLY A 144 25.18 4.66 16.16
N ILE A 145 24.35 4.98 15.16
CA ILE A 145 22.94 5.38 15.36
C ILE A 145 22.08 4.11 15.43
N GLU A 146 21.46 3.86 16.58
CA GLU A 146 20.55 2.74 16.78
C GLU A 146 19.25 2.91 15.99
N HIS A 147 18.90 1.92 15.17
CA HIS A 147 17.69 1.91 14.37
C HIS A 147 17.25 0.48 14.06
N VAL A 148 16.00 0.34 13.61
CA VAL A 148 15.48 -0.91 13.05
C VAL A 148 15.16 -0.76 11.56
N CYS A 149 15.25 -1.86 10.83
CA CYS A 149 14.89 -1.95 9.41
C CYS A 149 13.64 -2.80 9.25
N TYR A 150 12.61 -2.28 8.57
CA TYR A 150 11.36 -2.99 8.33
C TYR A 150 10.99 -2.99 6.84
N HIS A 151 10.98 -4.16 6.22
CA HIS A 151 10.58 -4.33 4.82
C HIS A 151 9.93 -5.71 4.57
N GLY A 152 9.37 -5.87 3.37
CA GLY A 152 8.58 -7.05 2.99
C GLY A 152 9.36 -8.36 2.96
N ASP A 153 10.66 -8.31 2.66
CA ASP A 153 11.53 -9.49 2.53
C ASP A 153 11.91 -10.13 3.89
N LEU A 154 11.59 -9.48 5.00
CA LEU A 154 11.83 -10.02 6.34
C LEU A 154 10.84 -11.12 6.70
N ASP A 155 11.34 -12.18 7.34
CA ASP A 155 10.49 -13.23 7.90
C ASP A 155 9.45 -12.65 8.86
N ARG A 156 8.27 -13.27 8.92
CA ARG A 156 7.14 -12.80 9.72
C ARG A 156 7.47 -12.71 11.21
N GLY A 157 8.28 -13.64 11.75
CA GLY A 157 8.72 -13.61 13.14
C GLY A 157 9.63 -12.41 13.43
N LEU A 158 10.58 -12.16 12.53
CA LEU A 158 11.52 -11.03 12.64
C LEU A 158 10.79 -9.68 12.50
N ARG A 159 9.88 -9.54 11.52
CA ARG A 159 9.05 -8.34 11.37
C ARG A 159 8.29 -8.01 12.65
N ARG A 160 7.72 -9.01 13.31
CA ARG A 160 6.99 -8.84 14.57
C ARG A 160 7.91 -8.35 15.68
N SER A 161 9.08 -8.97 15.84
CA SER A 161 10.06 -8.56 16.85
C SER A 161 10.49 -7.10 16.66
N ILE A 162 10.85 -6.73 15.43
CA ILE A 162 11.29 -5.37 15.08
C ILE A 162 10.17 -4.35 15.34
N GLN A 163 8.94 -4.67 14.93
CA GLN A 163 7.79 -3.83 15.22
C GLN A 163 7.59 -3.67 16.72
N ASP A 164 7.66 -4.75 17.50
CA ASP A 164 7.52 -4.69 18.96
C ASP A 164 8.63 -3.84 19.62
N ASP A 165 9.87 -3.93 19.12
CA ASP A 165 11.01 -3.14 19.62
C ASP A 165 10.79 -1.64 19.39
N PHE A 166 10.32 -1.27 18.20
CA PHE A 166 9.98 0.11 17.89
C PHE A 166 8.76 0.59 18.69
N MET A 167 7.71 -0.22 18.79
CA MET A 167 6.47 0.15 19.50
C MET A 167 6.68 0.34 21.00
N GLN A 168 7.53 -0.50 21.62
CA GLN A 168 7.86 -0.41 23.05
C GLN A 168 8.93 0.63 23.36
N GLY A 169 9.43 1.34 22.35
CA GLY A 169 10.43 2.39 22.52
C GLY A 169 11.82 1.90 22.85
N ARG A 170 12.11 0.59 22.64
CA ARG A 170 13.48 0.06 22.73
C ARG A 170 14.39 0.68 21.68
N VAL A 171 13.83 0.93 20.49
CA VAL A 171 14.50 1.67 19.43
C VAL A 171 13.68 2.89 19.04
N ARG A 172 14.35 3.99 18.70
CA ARG A 172 13.73 5.30 18.44
C ARG A 172 13.59 5.63 16.95
N LEU A 173 14.35 4.97 16.08
CA LEU A 173 14.35 5.19 14.64
C LEU A 173 13.95 3.90 13.91
N ALA A 174 12.99 4.01 13.00
CA ALA A 174 12.66 2.95 12.06
C ALA A 174 12.97 3.41 10.63
N LEU A 175 13.73 2.61 9.91
CA LEU A 175 13.83 2.68 8.45
C LEU A 175 12.85 1.67 7.88
N ALA A 176 11.96 2.10 7.00
CA ALA A 176 10.82 1.30 6.58
C ALA A 176 10.54 1.42 5.09
N THR A 177 10.01 0.35 4.48
CA THR A 177 9.23 0.50 3.25
C THR A 177 7.74 0.67 3.58
N ASN A 178 6.91 0.87 2.57
CA ASN A 178 5.44 0.92 2.70
C ASN A 178 4.83 -0.28 3.46
N ALA A 179 5.57 -1.39 3.60
CA ALA A 179 5.16 -2.56 4.38
C ALA A 179 4.94 -2.26 5.87
N PHE A 180 5.51 -1.18 6.42
CA PHE A 180 5.40 -0.81 7.84
C PHE A 180 4.05 -0.13 8.19
N GLY A 181 3.07 -0.15 7.27
CA GLY A 181 1.88 0.70 7.33
C GLY A 181 0.75 0.25 8.26
N MET A 182 0.51 -1.04 8.48
CA MET A 182 -0.65 -1.48 9.28
C MET A 182 -0.24 -1.83 10.70
N GLY A 183 -0.59 -1.00 11.69
CA GLY A 183 -0.41 -1.30 13.12
C GLY A 183 0.74 -0.61 13.86
N VAL A 184 1.37 0.41 13.25
CA VAL A 184 2.25 1.31 13.99
C VAL A 184 1.39 2.35 14.70
N ASP A 185 1.22 2.16 16.00
CA ASP A 185 0.43 3.00 16.91
C ASP A 185 1.30 3.49 18.07
N ARG A 186 2.26 4.35 17.74
CA ARG A 186 3.17 4.97 18.69
C ARG A 186 2.89 6.46 18.74
N ASP A 187 2.38 6.94 19.89
CA ASP A 187 1.85 8.30 19.99
C ASP A 187 2.90 9.41 19.79
N ASN A 188 4.15 9.10 20.15
CA ASN A 188 5.23 10.06 20.25
C ASN A 188 6.19 10.11 19.04
N ILE A 189 5.72 9.74 17.86
CA ILE A 189 6.50 9.92 16.62
C ILE A 189 6.61 11.43 16.32
N ARG A 190 7.85 11.94 16.32
CA ARG A 190 8.22 13.34 16.12
C ARG A 190 8.63 13.70 14.71
N PHE A 191 9.01 12.72 13.92
CA PHE A 191 9.22 12.96 12.50
C PHE A 191 8.86 11.76 11.65
N VAL A 192 8.39 12.05 10.45
CA VAL A 192 8.28 11.11 9.33
C VAL A 192 9.01 11.72 8.16
N VAL A 193 10.01 11.02 7.64
CA VAL A 193 10.72 11.42 6.42
C VAL A 193 10.37 10.44 5.32
N HIS A 194 10.01 10.95 4.15
CA HIS A 194 9.95 10.18 2.92
C HIS A 194 11.23 10.43 2.13
N ALA A 195 12.15 9.47 2.17
CA ALA A 195 13.43 9.54 1.47
C ALA A 195 13.25 9.48 -0.06
N ASP A 196 12.14 8.88 -0.50
CA ASP A 196 11.72 8.77 -1.88
C ASP A 196 10.24 9.16 -2.01
N VAL A 197 9.85 9.63 -3.19
CA VAL A 197 8.45 9.97 -3.50
C VAL A 197 7.52 8.75 -3.31
N PRO A 198 6.46 8.84 -2.48
CA PRO A 198 5.47 7.77 -2.33
C PRO A 198 4.70 7.45 -3.61
N GLY A 199 4.04 6.28 -3.66
CA GLY A 199 3.26 5.88 -4.83
C GLY A 199 1.94 6.64 -5.01
N SER A 200 1.44 7.29 -3.97
CA SER A 200 0.19 8.05 -3.99
C SER A 200 0.13 9.09 -2.88
N LEU A 201 -0.76 10.07 -3.01
CA LEU A 201 -0.98 11.08 -1.98
C LEU A 201 -1.70 10.49 -0.75
N GLU A 202 -2.53 9.48 -0.97
CA GLU A 202 -3.22 8.72 0.08
C GLU A 202 -2.22 7.95 0.95
N SER A 203 -1.26 7.27 0.33
CA SER A 203 -0.15 6.60 1.03
C SER A 203 0.66 7.60 1.85
N TYR A 204 1.08 8.71 1.23
CA TYR A 204 1.80 9.79 1.92
C TYR A 204 1.04 10.28 3.14
N TYR A 205 -0.25 10.60 2.98
CA TYR A 205 -1.07 11.15 4.07
C TYR A 205 -1.28 10.14 5.21
N GLN A 206 -1.50 8.86 4.88
CA GLN A 206 -1.61 7.79 5.88
C GLN A 206 -0.30 7.60 6.66
N GLU A 207 0.85 7.70 5.99
CA GLU A 207 2.17 7.52 6.57
C GLU A 207 2.57 8.68 7.49
N ILE A 208 2.37 9.94 7.07
CA ILE A 208 2.61 11.12 7.93
C ILE A 208 1.64 11.18 9.10
N GLY A 209 0.42 10.64 8.95
CA GLY A 209 -0.60 10.60 10.00
C GLY A 209 -0.20 9.81 11.26
N ARG A 210 0.90 9.05 11.19
CA ARG A 210 1.53 8.38 12.34
C ARG A 210 2.27 9.34 13.27
N ALA A 211 2.74 10.46 12.74
CA ALA A 211 3.41 11.48 13.53
C ALA A 211 2.41 12.24 14.42
N GLY A 212 2.89 12.77 15.55
CA GLY A 212 2.16 13.74 16.38
C GLY A 212 0.78 13.25 16.84
N ARG A 213 0.62 11.98 17.19
CA ARG A 213 -0.65 11.41 17.69
C ARG A 213 -0.99 11.86 19.11
N ASP A 214 0.04 12.15 19.90
CA ASP A 214 -0.06 12.87 21.19
C ASP A 214 -0.41 14.37 21.05
N GLY A 215 -0.65 14.86 19.82
CA GLY A 215 -0.98 16.26 19.54
C GLY A 215 0.21 17.22 19.63
N GLN A 216 1.42 16.74 19.92
CA GLN A 216 2.63 17.56 19.94
C GLN A 216 3.17 17.81 18.53
N PRO A 217 3.96 18.88 18.32
CA PRO A 217 4.58 19.16 17.03
C PRO A 217 5.38 17.99 16.47
N ALA A 218 5.26 17.75 15.17
CA ALA A 218 6.05 16.76 14.46
C ALA A 218 6.33 17.16 13.01
N ASP A 219 7.52 16.82 12.52
CA ASP A 219 7.97 17.16 11.17
C ASP A 219 7.58 16.04 10.19
N CYS A 220 6.99 16.42 9.06
CA CYS A 220 6.70 15.52 7.96
C CYS A 220 7.46 16.03 6.74
N VAL A 221 8.61 15.41 6.43
CA VAL A 221 9.54 15.87 5.39
C VAL A 221 9.48 14.93 4.20
N LEU A 222 9.12 15.45 3.04
CA LEU A 222 9.19 14.73 1.77
C LEU A 222 10.41 15.21 0.97
N LEU A 223 11.37 14.33 0.77
CA LEU A 223 12.54 14.59 -0.08
C LEU A 223 12.14 14.32 -1.53
N TYR A 224 12.18 15.36 -2.35
CA TYR A 224 11.78 15.28 -3.76
C TYR A 224 12.99 15.29 -4.68
N ASP A 225 13.25 14.15 -5.30
CA ASP A 225 14.12 14.03 -6.47
C ASP A 225 13.25 13.59 -7.65
N GLN A 226 13.31 14.32 -8.76
CA GLN A 226 12.52 14.00 -9.96
C GLN A 226 12.81 12.59 -10.48
N ARG A 227 14.00 12.03 -10.25
CA ARG A 227 14.39 10.68 -10.67
C ARG A 227 13.57 9.59 -9.98
N ASP A 228 13.04 9.85 -8.78
CA ASP A 228 12.21 8.88 -8.04
C ASP A 228 10.90 8.58 -8.75
N LEU A 229 10.40 9.54 -9.56
CA LEU A 229 9.18 9.35 -10.34
C LEU A 229 9.31 8.20 -11.33
N ASN A 230 10.52 7.91 -11.83
CA ASN A 230 10.75 6.77 -12.73
C ASN A 230 10.45 5.45 -12.01
N THR A 231 10.94 5.29 -10.78
CA THR A 231 10.65 4.11 -9.96
C THR A 231 9.15 3.96 -9.71
N GLN A 232 8.45 5.06 -9.39
CA GLN A 232 7.00 5.01 -9.19
C GLN A 232 6.24 4.67 -10.47
N MET A 233 6.66 5.21 -11.62
CA MET A 233 6.07 4.85 -12.92
C MET A 233 6.29 3.37 -13.27
N GLU A 234 7.45 2.80 -12.94
CA GLU A 234 7.71 1.36 -13.10
C GLU A 234 6.80 0.53 -12.20
N PHE A 235 6.62 0.91 -10.94
CA PHE A 235 5.74 0.22 -10.00
C PHE A 235 4.27 0.26 -10.45
N ILE A 236 3.81 1.42 -10.95
CA ILE A 236 2.49 1.56 -11.54
C ILE A 236 2.34 0.63 -12.74
N ARG A 237 3.35 0.57 -13.63
CA ARG A 237 3.34 -0.34 -14.78
C ARG A 237 3.29 -1.81 -14.34
N TRP A 238 4.08 -2.19 -13.35
CA TRP A 238 4.12 -3.56 -12.84
C TRP A 238 2.80 -3.99 -12.19
N SER A 239 2.16 -3.08 -11.47
CA SER A 239 0.86 -3.30 -10.82
C SER A 239 -0.33 -3.28 -11.79
N ASN A 240 -0.10 -2.89 -13.05
CA ASN A 240 -1.11 -2.74 -14.09
C ASN A 240 -0.72 -3.45 -15.40
N PRO A 241 -0.51 -4.80 -15.40
CA PRO A 241 -0.43 -5.54 -16.66
C PRO A 241 -1.70 -5.33 -17.50
N ASP A 242 -1.55 -5.03 -18.78
CA ASP A 242 -2.68 -4.92 -19.71
C ASP A 242 -3.35 -6.28 -19.95
N ALA A 243 -4.50 -6.27 -20.63
CA ALA A 243 -5.28 -7.48 -20.90
C ALA A 243 -4.51 -8.49 -21.77
N GLU A 244 -3.75 -8.00 -22.77
CA GLU A 244 -2.94 -8.85 -23.65
C GLU A 244 -1.82 -9.57 -22.87
N PHE A 245 -1.15 -8.87 -21.96
CA PHE A 245 -0.14 -9.44 -21.08
C PHE A 245 -0.74 -10.49 -20.15
N CYS A 246 -1.91 -10.21 -19.56
CA CYS A 246 -2.63 -11.18 -18.71
C CYS A 246 -3.02 -12.44 -19.51
N GLU A 247 -3.50 -12.28 -20.74
CA GLU A 247 -3.86 -13.38 -21.63
C GLU A 247 -2.66 -14.22 -22.03
N ARG A 248 -1.55 -13.59 -22.45
CA ARG A 248 -0.30 -14.28 -22.78
C ARG A 248 0.25 -15.07 -21.58
N ALA A 249 0.25 -14.47 -20.40
CA ALA A 249 0.71 -15.14 -19.18
C ALA A 249 -0.15 -16.37 -18.85
N TRP A 250 -1.48 -16.24 -18.93
CA TRP A 250 -2.39 -17.36 -18.71
C TRP A 250 -2.24 -18.47 -19.76
N LEU A 251 -2.06 -18.13 -21.03
CA LEU A 251 -1.81 -19.11 -22.10
C LEU A 251 -0.52 -19.91 -21.85
N LEU A 252 0.56 -19.24 -21.40
CA LEU A 252 1.81 -19.94 -21.04
C LEU A 252 1.61 -20.87 -19.85
N LEU A 253 0.92 -20.42 -18.80
CA LEU A 253 0.59 -21.27 -17.64
C LEU A 253 -0.23 -22.50 -18.06
N LYS A 254 -1.20 -22.32 -18.97
CA LYS A 254 -2.11 -23.37 -19.42
C LYS A 254 -1.45 -24.38 -20.36
N HIS A 255 -0.61 -23.92 -21.28
CA HIS A 255 -0.06 -24.74 -22.35
C HIS A 255 1.38 -25.23 -22.08
N ASN A 256 2.06 -24.71 -21.06
CA ASN A 256 3.42 -25.09 -20.70
C ASN A 256 3.59 -25.46 -19.21
N PRO A 257 2.71 -26.32 -18.63
CA PRO A 257 2.76 -26.61 -17.21
C PRO A 257 4.06 -27.28 -16.77
N GLU A 258 4.64 -28.18 -17.59
CA GLU A 258 5.90 -28.85 -17.25
C GLU A 258 7.07 -27.87 -17.13
N GLN A 259 7.17 -26.91 -18.05
CA GLN A 259 8.23 -25.90 -18.02
C GLN A 259 8.05 -24.95 -16.84
N VAL A 260 6.80 -24.53 -16.55
CA VAL A 260 6.52 -23.66 -15.41
C VAL A 260 6.81 -24.38 -14.09
N ARG A 261 6.47 -25.67 -13.95
CA ARG A 261 6.80 -26.44 -12.74
C ARG A 261 8.31 -26.62 -12.56
N ALA A 262 9.05 -26.81 -13.65
CA ALA A 262 10.49 -27.03 -13.61
C ALA A 262 11.32 -25.77 -13.36
N PHE A 263 10.91 -24.63 -13.95
CA PHE A 263 11.71 -23.41 -13.96
C PHE A 263 11.03 -22.20 -13.29
N GLY A 264 9.77 -22.37 -12.86
CA GLY A 264 9.03 -21.37 -12.09
C GLY A 264 8.78 -20.06 -12.82
N ILE A 265 8.72 -19.00 -12.03
CA ILE A 265 8.40 -17.64 -12.47
C ILE A 265 9.46 -17.06 -13.41
N ASP A 266 10.72 -17.46 -13.27
CA ASP A 266 11.82 -16.94 -14.08
C ASP A 266 11.65 -17.32 -15.57
N TRP A 267 11.16 -18.53 -15.84
CA TRP A 267 10.86 -18.97 -17.21
C TRP A 267 9.72 -18.17 -17.84
N LEU A 268 8.67 -17.86 -17.07
CA LEU A 268 7.58 -16.99 -17.52
C LEU A 268 8.11 -15.58 -17.81
N ARG A 269 8.94 -15.02 -16.93
CA ARG A 269 9.53 -13.69 -17.09
C ARG A 269 10.40 -13.59 -18.34
N GLU A 270 11.22 -14.61 -18.62
CA GLU A 270 12.04 -14.65 -19.84
C GLU A 270 11.21 -14.64 -21.14
N ARG A 271 10.02 -15.24 -21.13
CA ARG A 271 9.13 -15.33 -22.30
C ARG A 271 8.19 -14.13 -22.46
N LEU A 272 7.83 -13.47 -21.37
CA LEU A 272 6.86 -12.39 -21.38
C LEU A 272 7.48 -11.00 -21.47
N CYS A 273 8.69 -10.82 -20.92
CA CYS A 273 9.25 -9.50 -20.63
C CYS A 273 10.53 -9.19 -21.41
N ASP A 274 10.75 -9.80 -22.58
CA ASP A 274 11.92 -9.55 -23.46
C ASP A 274 13.27 -9.56 -22.72
N ARG A 275 13.42 -10.48 -21.75
CA ARG A 275 14.59 -10.62 -20.87
C ARG A 275 14.83 -9.47 -19.87
N ASN A 276 13.89 -8.55 -19.71
CA ASN A 276 13.94 -7.63 -18.57
C ASN A 276 13.66 -8.40 -17.26
N ARG A 277 14.73 -8.76 -16.57
CA ARG A 277 14.68 -9.53 -15.31
C ARG A 277 14.04 -8.74 -14.16
N HIS A 278 13.93 -7.42 -14.28
CA HIS A 278 13.34 -6.56 -13.25
C HIS A 278 11.85 -6.31 -13.46
N ASP A 279 11.25 -6.77 -14.57
CA ASP A 279 9.82 -6.62 -14.80
C ASP A 279 9.01 -7.53 -13.88
N ARG A 280 8.19 -6.92 -13.01
CA ARG A 280 7.38 -7.60 -11.98
C ARG A 280 5.91 -7.77 -12.35
N ARG A 281 5.53 -7.57 -13.62
CA ARG A 281 4.13 -7.75 -14.07
C ARG A 281 3.65 -9.18 -13.90
N ILE A 282 4.52 -10.18 -14.05
CA ILE A 282 4.12 -11.59 -13.94
C ILE A 282 3.71 -11.96 -12.51
N GLU A 283 4.43 -11.48 -11.50
CA GLU A 283 4.05 -11.60 -10.09
C GLU A 283 2.64 -11.04 -9.87
N THR A 284 2.35 -9.86 -10.43
CA THR A 284 1.02 -9.24 -10.34
C THR A 284 -0.04 -10.11 -11.02
N VAL A 285 0.24 -10.70 -12.18
CA VAL A 285 -0.70 -11.61 -12.85
C VAL A 285 -0.95 -12.86 -12.03
N LEU A 286 0.10 -13.52 -11.52
CA LEU A 286 -0.03 -14.71 -10.68
C LEU A 286 -0.86 -14.40 -9.44
N SER A 287 -0.61 -13.25 -8.82
CA SER A 287 -1.40 -12.80 -7.69
C SER A 287 -2.86 -12.56 -8.04
N LEU A 288 -3.13 -11.90 -9.17
CA LEU A 288 -4.49 -11.74 -9.66
C LEU A 288 -5.17 -13.09 -9.94
N LEU A 289 -4.48 -14.06 -10.54
CA LEU A 289 -5.02 -15.40 -10.80
C LEU A 289 -5.35 -16.15 -9.52
N GLN A 290 -4.45 -16.15 -8.53
CA GLN A 290 -4.72 -16.74 -7.21
C GLN A 290 -5.91 -16.03 -6.53
N ARG A 291 -5.93 -14.72 -6.64
CA ARG A 291 -6.98 -13.83 -6.15
C ARG A 291 -8.32 -14.02 -6.88
N TYR A 292 -8.38 -14.56 -8.09
CA TYR A 292 -9.64 -14.99 -8.72
C TYR A 292 -9.92 -16.49 -8.55
N GLY A 293 -9.06 -17.23 -7.84
CA GLY A 293 -9.21 -18.66 -7.60
C GLY A 293 -8.84 -19.53 -8.81
N VAL A 294 -8.13 -18.96 -9.78
CA VAL A 294 -7.61 -19.71 -10.95
C VAL A 294 -6.30 -20.42 -10.62
N LEU A 295 -5.57 -19.94 -9.63
CA LEU A 295 -4.32 -20.51 -9.14
C LEU A 295 -4.43 -20.76 -7.63
N GLU A 296 -3.84 -21.83 -7.11
CA GLU A 296 -3.86 -22.11 -5.67
C GLU A 296 -2.78 -21.35 -4.90
N ASP A 297 -1.54 -21.37 -5.41
CA ASP A 297 -0.38 -20.68 -4.82
C ASP A 297 0.33 -19.80 -5.87
N GLU A 298 0.47 -18.50 -5.58
CA GLU A 298 1.18 -17.54 -6.42
C GLU A 298 2.71 -17.60 -6.29
N HIS A 299 3.21 -18.16 -5.18
CA HIS A 299 4.64 -18.23 -4.85
C HIS A 299 5.26 -19.58 -5.20
N ASP A 300 4.50 -20.66 -5.06
CA ASP A 300 4.95 -22.01 -5.40
C ASP A 300 4.23 -22.55 -6.65
N LEU A 301 4.94 -22.55 -7.77
CA LEU A 301 4.43 -23.06 -9.04
C LEU A 301 4.83 -24.52 -9.32
N THR A 302 5.47 -25.21 -8.36
CA THR A 302 5.93 -26.61 -8.55
C THR A 302 4.75 -27.58 -8.69
N ASP A 303 3.66 -27.30 -7.97
CA ASP A 303 2.39 -28.02 -8.05
C ASP A 303 1.33 -27.22 -8.83
N LEU A 304 1.73 -26.60 -9.95
CA LEU A 304 0.83 -25.76 -10.75
C LEU A 304 -0.44 -26.52 -11.18
N GLU A 305 -1.59 -26.11 -10.63
CA GLU A 305 -2.92 -26.51 -11.05
C GLU A 305 -3.77 -25.27 -11.35
N LEU A 306 -4.24 -25.15 -12.58
CA LEU A 306 -5.12 -24.06 -13.00
C LEU A 306 -6.58 -24.47 -12.88
N GLN A 307 -7.36 -23.70 -12.14
CA GLN A 307 -8.79 -23.90 -11.96
C GLN A 307 -9.58 -22.93 -12.85
N GLY A 308 -10.15 -23.46 -13.94
CA GLY A 308 -11.04 -22.69 -14.81
C GLY A 308 -10.34 -21.80 -15.85
N GLU A 309 -11.05 -20.75 -16.29
CA GLU A 309 -10.60 -19.84 -17.34
C GLU A 309 -9.99 -18.55 -16.79
N LEU A 310 -9.32 -17.79 -17.67
CA LEU A 310 -8.91 -16.43 -17.37
C LEU A 310 -10.15 -15.57 -17.04
N PRO A 311 -10.18 -14.89 -15.87
CA PRO A 311 -11.29 -14.05 -15.45
C PRO A 311 -11.61 -12.95 -16.47
N ALA A 312 -12.89 -12.62 -16.63
CA ALA A 312 -13.36 -11.62 -17.59
C ALA A 312 -12.78 -10.23 -17.28
N GLU A 313 -12.57 -9.93 -16.01
CA GLU A 313 -11.97 -8.70 -15.49
C GLU A 313 -10.53 -8.52 -15.97
N LEU A 314 -9.78 -9.62 -16.11
CA LEU A 314 -8.40 -9.60 -16.63
C LEU A 314 -8.35 -9.53 -18.15
N ARG A 315 -9.41 -9.96 -18.84
CA ARG A 315 -9.58 -9.81 -20.31
C ARG A 315 -10.08 -8.42 -20.71
N ASN A 316 -10.64 -7.65 -19.78
CA ASN A 316 -11.26 -6.36 -20.08
C ASN A 316 -10.21 -5.24 -20.22
N ALA A 317 -9.83 -4.92 -21.45
CA ALA A 317 -8.85 -3.87 -21.75
C ALA A 317 -9.27 -2.48 -21.26
N GLU A 318 -10.56 -2.14 -21.32
CA GLU A 318 -11.07 -0.84 -20.87
C GLU A 318 -10.96 -0.69 -19.35
N ALA A 319 -11.31 -1.74 -18.59
CA ALA A 319 -11.18 -1.74 -17.14
C ALA A 319 -9.70 -1.64 -16.70
N ARG A 320 -8.80 -2.41 -17.34
CA ARG A 320 -7.35 -2.35 -17.06
C ARG A 320 -6.76 -0.99 -17.40
N GLY A 321 -7.15 -0.41 -18.53
CA GLY A 321 -6.74 0.93 -18.95
C GLY A 321 -7.22 2.02 -17.99
N SER A 322 -8.47 1.91 -17.52
CA SER A 322 -9.04 2.82 -16.52
C SER A 322 -8.28 2.74 -15.19
N LYS A 323 -7.98 1.53 -14.70
CA LYS A 323 -7.17 1.34 -13.48
C LYS A 323 -5.79 1.97 -13.60
N LEU A 324 -5.09 1.74 -14.72
CA LEU A 324 -3.78 2.35 -14.99
C LEU A 324 -3.87 3.88 -14.96
N LEU A 325 -4.87 4.46 -15.63
CA LEU A 325 -5.07 5.91 -15.66
C LEU A 325 -5.32 6.48 -14.25
N ASN A 326 -6.05 5.75 -13.40
CA ASN A 326 -6.30 6.17 -12.02
C ASN A 326 -5.02 6.17 -11.18
N ASP A 327 -4.22 5.10 -11.25
CA ASP A 327 -2.95 5.01 -10.54
C ASP A 327 -1.99 6.13 -11.00
N GLN A 328 -1.98 6.46 -12.30
CA GLN A 328 -1.24 7.61 -12.84
C GLN A 328 -1.76 8.96 -12.32
N LYS A 329 -3.08 9.15 -12.23
CA LYS A 329 -3.69 10.37 -11.68
C LYS A 329 -3.32 10.57 -10.21
N ARG A 330 -3.23 9.51 -9.41
CA ARG A 330 -2.79 9.60 -8.00
C ARG A 330 -1.35 10.06 -7.88
N LEU A 331 -0.44 9.48 -8.67
CA LEU A 331 0.95 9.95 -8.72
C LEU A 331 1.03 11.41 -9.18
N TYR A 332 0.22 11.79 -10.17
CA TYR A 332 0.14 13.17 -10.63
C TYR A 332 -0.35 14.13 -9.53
N ALA A 333 -1.38 13.74 -8.75
CA ALA A 333 -1.85 14.53 -7.62
C ALA A 333 -0.76 14.74 -6.56
N LEU A 334 0.08 13.73 -6.31
CA LEU A 334 1.24 13.88 -5.43
C LEU A 334 2.28 14.87 -5.99
N VAL A 335 2.53 14.85 -7.30
CA VAL A 335 3.41 15.85 -7.96
C VAL A 335 2.82 17.26 -7.86
N GLN A 336 1.50 17.41 -7.98
CA GLN A 336 0.83 18.69 -7.76
C GLN A 336 0.95 19.15 -6.30
N TYR A 337 0.79 18.24 -5.33
CA TYR A 337 1.01 18.51 -3.91
C TYR A 337 2.43 19.00 -3.62
N ILE A 338 3.44 18.34 -4.18
CA ILE A 338 4.87 18.71 -4.03
C ILE A 338 5.10 20.17 -4.45
N ARG A 339 4.45 20.58 -5.56
CA ARG A 339 4.53 21.93 -6.13
C ARG A 339 3.62 22.96 -5.46
N SER A 340 2.74 22.55 -4.55
CA SER A 340 1.80 23.44 -3.89
C SER A 340 2.51 24.36 -2.90
N GLU A 341 2.14 25.64 -2.88
CA GLU A 341 2.57 26.59 -1.86
C GLU A 341 1.84 26.32 -0.53
N ASP A 342 0.51 26.18 -0.58
CA ASP A 342 -0.31 25.79 0.57
C ASP A 342 -0.63 24.28 0.54
N ARG A 343 0.23 23.51 1.22
CA ARG A 343 0.09 22.06 1.34
C ARG A 343 -1.14 21.65 2.15
N ARG A 344 -1.55 22.45 3.14
CA ARG A 344 -2.70 22.12 3.99
C ARG A 344 -4.00 22.33 3.22
N GLN A 345 -4.12 23.44 2.51
CA GLN A 345 -5.25 23.69 1.63
C GLN A 345 -5.36 22.62 0.55
N PHE A 346 -4.25 22.26 -0.10
CA PHE A 346 -4.26 21.21 -1.13
C PHE A 346 -4.80 19.89 -0.60
N LEU A 347 -4.35 19.44 0.59
CA LEU A 347 -4.84 18.21 1.20
C LEU A 347 -6.35 18.30 1.49
N ARG A 348 -6.83 19.42 2.03
CA ARG A 348 -8.27 19.63 2.31
C ARG A 348 -9.11 19.53 1.04
N GLU A 349 -8.67 20.16 -0.04
CA GLU A 349 -9.38 20.10 -1.32
C GLU A 349 -9.36 18.68 -1.93
N TYR A 350 -8.26 17.95 -1.74
CA TYR A 350 -8.10 16.60 -2.29
C TYR A 350 -8.98 15.56 -1.58
N PHE A 351 -9.04 15.58 -0.24
CA PHE A 351 -9.82 14.60 0.53
C PHE A 351 -11.28 15.01 0.78
N GLY A 352 -11.63 16.28 0.55
CA GLY A 352 -12.94 16.86 0.87
C GLY A 352 -13.07 17.20 2.35
#